data_AF-A0A653PL00-F1
#
_entry.id   AF-A0A653PL00-F1
#
_cell.length_a   1.000
_cell.length_b   1.000
_cell.length_c   1.000
_cell.angle_alpha   90.00
_cell.angle_beta   90.00
_cell.angle_gamma   90.00
#
_symmetry.space_group_name_H-M   'P 1'
#
loop_
_entity.id
_entity.type
_entity.pdbx_description
1 polymer ?
#
loop_
_entity_poly.entity_id
_entity_poly.type
_entity_poly.pdbx_seq_one_letter_code
_entity_poly.pdbx_strand_id
1 'polypeptide(L)'
;MSRKMKMLLTLAGCLFILVAFAMLMIQTIDKKILSEADIKKIIAKDYNGNITNIDLINHKQDYTLTLENSNGIYQIIASSSSGQMKEMKQLKSYQKPNEKNAELQAEEVAVKKVKGTVIQKKEKSDRFIFTIQSKKELYQVDVEKDTFKVIEAEKKKPTSKEKKLTKITVEEAIQIAVKEVGGTVDDADLETFSGMLVFEVELDLPDGREAEVLVNAYTGDIEGITYEN
;
A
#
# COMPACT_ATOMS: atom_id res chain seq x y z
N MET A 1 4.18 44.32 52.69
CA MET A 1 4.00 44.41 51.22
C MET A 1 2.86 45.37 50.90
N SER A 2 3.09 46.40 50.08
CA SER A 2 2.10 47.45 49.78
C SER A 2 0.92 46.90 48.97
N ARG A 3 -0.28 47.49 49.10
CA ARG A 3 -1.46 47.10 48.31
C ARG A 3 -1.18 47.12 46.81
N LYS A 4 -0.34 48.06 46.34
CA LYS A 4 0.13 48.15 44.95
C LYS A 4 0.98 46.96 44.53
N MET A 5 1.89 46.49 45.40
CA MET A 5 2.74 45.33 45.12
C MET A 5 1.94 44.02 45.08
N LYS A 6 0.95 43.84 45.97
CA LYS A 6 0.02 42.70 45.91
C LYS A 6 -0.80 42.71 44.61
N MET A 7 -1.28 43.88 44.20
CA MET A 7 -2.04 44.07 42.95
C MET A 7 -1.18 43.80 41.69
N LEU A 8 0.11 44.20 41.71
CA LEU A 8 1.04 43.93 40.61
C LEU A 8 1.32 42.43 40.46
N LEU A 9 1.51 41.72 41.59
CA LEU A 9 1.75 40.28 41.60
C LEU A 9 0.52 39.48 41.15
N THR A 10 -0.69 39.91 41.51
CA THR A 10 -1.93 39.28 41.02
C THR A 10 -2.10 39.47 39.51
N LEU A 11 -1.77 40.65 38.96
CA LEU A 11 -1.84 40.88 37.50
C LEU A 11 -0.82 40.01 36.74
N ALA A 12 0.41 39.91 37.26
CA ALA A 12 1.45 39.08 36.64
C ALA A 12 1.07 37.59 36.64
N GLY A 13 0.48 37.09 37.73
CA GLY A 13 -0.03 35.71 37.81
C GLY A 13 -1.14 35.44 36.80
N CYS A 14 -2.11 36.35 36.63
CA CYS A 14 -3.17 36.22 35.64
C CYS A 14 -2.62 36.21 34.20
N LEU A 15 -1.63 37.04 33.90
CA LEU A 15 -0.99 37.06 32.58
C LEU A 15 -0.28 35.74 32.27
N PHE A 16 0.41 35.16 33.26
CA PHE A 16 1.10 33.87 33.10
C PHE A 16 0.11 32.74 32.84
N ILE A 17 -1.03 32.73 33.53
CA ILE A 17 -2.11 31.75 33.30
C ILE A 17 -2.71 31.92 31.90
N LEU A 18 -2.93 33.15 31.43
CA LEU A 18 -3.44 33.41 30.07
C LEU A 18 -2.47 32.95 28.98
N VAL A 19 -1.16 33.16 29.17
CA VAL A 19 -0.13 32.69 28.22
C VAL A 19 -0.03 31.17 28.24
N ALA A 20 -0.06 30.54 29.42
CA ALA A 20 -0.06 29.08 29.53
C ALA A 20 -1.31 28.46 28.91
N PHE A 21 -2.47 29.09 29.10
CA PHE A 21 -3.73 28.67 28.48
C PHE A 21 -3.71 28.86 26.96
N ALA A 22 -3.19 29.98 26.46
CA ALA A 22 -2.99 30.19 25.02
C ALA A 22 -2.02 29.17 24.41
N MET A 23 -0.91 28.85 25.10
CA MET A 23 0.00 27.77 24.69
C MET A 23 -0.69 26.40 24.69
N LEU A 24 -1.55 26.11 25.67
CA LEU A 24 -2.37 24.90 25.69
C LEU A 24 -3.36 24.84 24.51
N MET A 25 -3.97 25.98 24.14
CA MET A 25 -4.87 26.07 22.98
C MET A 25 -4.12 25.97 21.63
N ILE A 26 -2.83 26.33 21.56
CA ILE A 26 -1.98 26.11 20.38
C ILE A 26 -1.66 24.62 20.19
N GLN A 27 -1.58 23.83 21.28
CA GLN A 27 -1.38 22.38 21.19
C GLN A 27 -2.60 21.63 20.60
N THR A 28 -3.78 22.27 20.56
CA THR A 28 -5.01 21.71 19.97
C THR A 28 -5.30 22.20 18.55
N ILE A 29 -4.30 22.74 17.83
CA ILE A 29 -4.48 23.02 16.40
C ILE A 29 -4.60 21.67 15.68
N ASP A 30 -5.82 21.36 15.21
CA ASP A 30 -6.03 20.32 14.21
C ASP A 30 -5.15 20.64 13.00
N LYS A 31 -3.98 19.99 12.91
CA LYS A 31 -3.10 20.11 11.74
C LYS A 31 -3.96 19.78 10.53
N LYS A 32 -4.07 20.73 9.60
CA LYS A 32 -4.82 20.55 8.37
C LYS A 32 -4.24 19.37 7.60
N ILE A 33 -4.99 18.27 7.54
CA ILE A 33 -4.70 17.09 6.73
C ILE A 33 -5.42 17.27 5.39
N LEU A 34 -4.69 17.10 4.28
CA LEU A 34 -5.25 17.06 2.94
C LEU A 34 -6.19 15.86 2.82
N SER A 35 -7.25 16.01 2.03
CA SER A 35 -8.13 14.87 1.76
C SER A 35 -7.42 13.83 0.89
N GLU A 36 -7.84 12.57 0.99
CA GLU A 36 -7.34 11.51 0.09
C GLU A 36 -7.50 11.87 -1.40
N ALA A 37 -8.58 12.58 -1.75
CA ALA A 37 -8.84 12.99 -3.12
C ALA A 37 -7.80 14.03 -3.60
N ASP A 38 -7.45 14.98 -2.73
CA ASP A 38 -6.47 16.02 -3.04
C ASP A 38 -5.07 15.42 -3.20
N ILE A 39 -4.64 14.56 -2.28
CA ILE A 39 -3.32 13.93 -2.34
C ILE A 39 -3.19 12.99 -3.54
N LYS A 40 -4.23 12.20 -3.85
CA LYS A 40 -4.27 11.36 -5.07
C LYS A 40 -4.08 12.22 -6.32
N LYS A 41 -4.73 13.40 -6.38
CA LYS A 41 -4.61 14.31 -7.52
C LYS A 41 -3.22 14.93 -7.64
N ILE A 42 -2.59 15.29 -6.51
CA ILE A 42 -1.23 15.84 -6.48
C ILE A 42 -0.25 14.79 -7.00
N ILE A 43 -0.24 13.58 -6.39
CA ILE A 43 0.73 12.54 -6.73
C ILE A 43 0.48 11.95 -8.13
N ALA A 44 -0.76 11.61 -8.49
CA ALA A 44 -1.03 10.99 -9.79
C ALA A 44 -0.66 11.88 -10.99
N LYS A 45 -0.74 13.20 -10.83
CA LYS A 45 -0.40 14.17 -11.89
C LYS A 45 1.10 14.18 -12.20
N ASP A 46 1.93 14.07 -11.18
CA ASP A 46 3.38 14.27 -11.32
C ASP A 46 4.11 12.98 -11.74
N TYR A 47 3.52 11.80 -11.48
CA TYR A 47 4.18 10.49 -11.70
C TYR A 47 3.48 9.58 -12.73
N ASN A 48 2.46 10.09 -13.44
CA ASN A 48 1.76 9.39 -14.52
C ASN A 48 1.35 7.94 -14.16
N GLY A 49 0.74 7.76 -12.99
CA GLY A 49 0.34 6.45 -12.48
C GLY A 49 -1.06 6.45 -11.88
N ASN A 50 -1.57 5.26 -11.61
CA ASN A 50 -2.80 5.05 -10.88
C ASN A 50 -2.50 4.78 -9.40
N ILE A 51 -3.23 5.44 -8.50
CA ILE A 51 -3.10 5.18 -7.05
C ILE A 51 -4.06 4.04 -6.68
N THR A 52 -3.50 2.90 -6.27
CA THR A 52 -4.26 1.67 -5.95
C THR A 52 -4.55 1.52 -4.46
N ASN A 53 -3.66 2.03 -3.60
CA ASN A 53 -3.87 2.09 -2.15
C ASN A 53 -3.41 3.44 -1.56
N ILE A 54 -4.02 3.86 -0.45
CA ILE A 54 -3.64 5.05 0.32
C ILE A 54 -3.99 4.90 1.80
N ASP A 55 -3.03 5.13 2.68
CA ASP A 55 -3.24 5.05 4.14
C ASP A 55 -2.51 6.19 4.87
N LEU A 56 -3.03 6.59 6.04
CA LEU A 56 -2.39 7.57 6.93
C LEU A 56 -1.48 6.85 7.93
N ILE A 57 -0.20 7.19 7.92
CA ILE A 57 0.83 6.63 8.81
C ILE A 57 1.42 7.71 9.73
N ASN A 58 2.33 7.33 10.63
CA ASN A 58 3.09 8.26 11.50
C ASN A 58 2.19 9.22 12.30
N HIS A 59 1.17 8.68 13.00
CA HIS A 59 0.15 9.49 13.70
C HIS A 59 -0.55 10.51 12.78
N LYS A 60 -0.87 10.11 11.54
CA LYS A 60 -1.54 10.90 10.51
C LYS A 60 -0.70 12.07 9.97
N GLN A 61 0.61 12.06 10.19
CA GLN A 61 1.52 13.08 9.65
C GLN A 61 1.86 12.84 8.19
N ASP A 62 1.75 11.59 7.73
CA ASP A 62 2.13 11.16 6.39
C ASP A 62 1.07 10.27 5.77
N TYR A 63 1.01 10.31 4.44
CA TYR A 63 0.34 9.31 3.61
C TYR A 63 1.38 8.33 3.09
N THR A 64 1.06 7.04 3.12
CA THR A 64 1.66 6.04 2.23
C THR A 64 0.70 5.80 1.06
N LEU A 65 1.21 5.80 -0.16
CA LEU A 65 0.44 5.56 -1.38
C LEU A 65 1.11 4.47 -2.22
N THR A 66 0.31 3.57 -2.78
CA THR A 66 0.78 2.65 -3.83
C THR A 66 0.46 3.26 -5.19
N LEU A 67 1.50 3.60 -5.94
CA LEU A 67 1.41 4.09 -7.32
C LEU A 67 1.86 2.99 -8.29
N GLU A 68 0.99 2.68 -9.25
CA GLU A 68 1.25 1.72 -10.30
C GLU A 68 1.29 2.45 -11.66
N ASN A 69 2.33 2.20 -12.44
CA ASN A 69 2.47 2.72 -13.81
C ASN A 69 3.17 1.70 -14.71
N SER A 70 3.45 2.07 -15.96
CA SER A 70 4.06 1.17 -16.96
C SER A 70 5.47 0.67 -16.62
N ASN A 71 6.12 1.23 -15.60
CA ASN A 71 7.50 0.92 -15.23
C ASN A 71 7.59 0.07 -13.95
N GLY A 72 6.50 0.00 -13.18
CA GLY A 72 6.49 -0.74 -11.93
C GLY A 72 5.40 -0.34 -10.96
N ILE A 73 5.48 -0.94 -9.78
CA ILE A 73 4.73 -0.53 -8.59
C ILE A 73 5.68 0.16 -7.64
N TYR A 74 5.22 1.26 -7.07
CA TYR A 74 5.99 2.12 -6.18
C TYR A 74 5.19 2.40 -4.92
N GLN A 75 5.86 2.38 -3.78
CA GLN A 75 5.38 2.98 -2.54
C GLN A 75 5.84 4.43 -2.51
N ILE A 76 4.95 5.35 -2.17
CA ILE A 76 5.25 6.78 -2.06
C ILE A 76 4.84 7.24 -0.67
N ILE A 77 5.77 7.85 0.07
CA ILE A 77 5.48 8.53 1.33
C ILE A 77 5.39 10.03 1.05
N ALA A 78 4.28 10.65 1.45
CA ALA A 78 4.05 12.09 1.24
C ALA A 78 3.48 12.75 2.50
N SER A 79 3.83 14.02 2.74
CA SER A 79 3.31 14.75 3.90
C SER A 79 1.79 14.91 3.82
N SER A 80 1.08 14.56 4.90
CA SER A 80 -0.38 14.68 4.94
C SER A 80 -0.87 16.13 4.90
N SER A 81 -0.04 17.11 5.26
CA SER A 81 -0.41 18.52 5.33
C SER A 81 -0.13 19.33 4.06
N SER A 82 0.91 18.98 3.30
CA SER A 82 1.33 19.70 2.10
C SER A 82 1.21 18.88 0.81
N GLY A 83 1.15 17.55 0.93
CA GLY A 83 1.23 16.62 -0.18
C GLY A 83 2.60 16.51 -0.83
N GLN A 84 3.63 17.10 -0.19
CA GLN A 84 5.00 16.97 -0.65
C GLN A 84 5.48 15.52 -0.50
N MET A 85 5.95 14.93 -1.60
CA MET A 85 6.60 13.62 -1.59
C MET A 85 7.89 13.70 -0.77
N LYS A 86 7.99 12.81 0.20
CA LYS A 86 9.17 12.60 1.05
C LYS A 86 10.03 11.49 0.50
N GLU A 87 9.40 10.41 0.05
CA GLU A 87 10.09 9.20 -0.37
C GLU A 87 9.31 8.47 -1.47
N MET A 88 10.04 7.76 -2.32
CA MET A 88 9.49 6.86 -3.34
C MET A 88 10.38 5.62 -3.44
N LYS A 89 9.82 4.46 -3.09
CA LYS A 89 10.46 3.15 -3.14
C LYS A 89 9.84 2.31 -4.26
N GLN A 90 10.67 1.73 -5.12
CA GLN A 90 10.17 0.82 -6.17
C GLN A 90 9.99 -0.58 -5.59
N LEU A 91 8.76 -1.04 -5.47
CA LEU A 91 8.41 -2.36 -4.91
C LEU A 91 8.56 -3.46 -5.96
N LYS A 92 8.17 -3.16 -7.21
CA LYS A 92 8.19 -4.10 -8.34
C LYS A 92 8.64 -3.38 -9.59
N SER A 93 9.69 -3.86 -10.24
CA SER A 93 10.15 -3.32 -11.53
C SER A 93 9.55 -4.10 -12.70
N TYR A 94 9.00 -3.38 -13.68
CA TYR A 94 8.57 -3.93 -14.96
C TYR A 94 9.69 -3.72 -15.98
N GLN A 95 10.62 -4.69 -16.09
CA GLN A 95 11.71 -4.57 -17.07
C GLN A 95 11.18 -4.61 -18.52
N LYS A 96 11.31 -3.45 -19.19
CA LYS A 96 11.06 -3.12 -20.62
C LYS A 96 9.66 -3.39 -21.23
N PRO A 97 9.16 -2.49 -22.10
CA PRO A 97 7.72 -2.32 -22.36
C PRO A 97 7.21 -3.00 -23.65
N ASN A 98 7.27 -4.33 -23.79
CA ASN A 98 6.69 -4.94 -25.01
C ASN A 98 5.94 -6.28 -24.89
N GLU A 99 5.69 -6.82 -23.69
CA GLU A 99 4.78 -7.99 -23.53
C GLU A 99 4.26 -8.13 -22.09
N LYS A 100 5.13 -7.94 -21.09
CA LYS A 100 4.77 -8.06 -19.65
C LYS A 100 3.84 -6.93 -19.15
N ASN A 101 3.85 -5.76 -19.79
CA ASN A 101 2.93 -4.67 -19.46
C ASN A 101 1.47 -4.99 -19.83
N ALA A 102 1.25 -5.82 -20.86
CA ALA A 102 -0.09 -6.17 -21.30
C ALA A 102 -0.79 -7.08 -20.28
N GLU A 103 -0.08 -8.08 -19.76
CA GLU A 103 -0.62 -8.97 -18.72
C GLU A 103 -0.93 -8.20 -17.43
N LEU A 104 -0.04 -7.30 -17.01
CA LEU A 104 -0.23 -6.48 -15.80
C LEU A 104 -1.41 -5.51 -15.94
N GLN A 105 -1.53 -4.81 -17.06
CA GLN A 105 -2.68 -3.94 -17.33
C GLN A 105 -3.98 -4.75 -17.35
N ALA A 106 -3.94 -5.93 -17.96
CA ALA A 106 -5.09 -6.83 -17.98
C ALA A 106 -5.44 -7.33 -16.56
N GLU A 107 -4.43 -7.65 -15.75
CA GLU A 107 -4.57 -8.08 -14.37
C GLU A 107 -5.19 -6.99 -13.50
N GLU A 108 -4.70 -5.75 -13.60
CA GLU A 108 -5.22 -4.60 -12.88
C GLU A 108 -6.72 -4.39 -13.20
N VAL A 109 -7.07 -4.44 -14.49
CA VAL A 109 -8.46 -4.31 -14.93
C VAL A 109 -9.31 -5.47 -14.40
N ALA A 110 -8.78 -6.69 -14.39
CA ALA A 110 -9.47 -7.86 -13.86
C ALA A 110 -9.69 -7.77 -12.34
N VAL A 111 -8.65 -7.40 -11.58
CA VAL A 111 -8.71 -7.18 -10.13
C VAL A 111 -9.69 -6.08 -9.78
N LYS A 112 -9.66 -4.94 -10.49
CA LYS A 112 -10.63 -3.85 -10.29
C LYS A 112 -12.08 -4.30 -10.54
N LYS A 113 -12.30 -5.18 -11.52
CA LYS A 113 -13.63 -5.65 -11.89
C LYS A 113 -14.29 -6.48 -10.78
N VAL A 114 -13.55 -7.37 -10.13
CA VAL A 114 -14.11 -8.32 -9.14
C VAL A 114 -13.66 -8.08 -7.70
N LYS A 115 -12.66 -7.22 -7.48
CA LYS A 115 -12.03 -6.90 -6.19
C LYS A 115 -11.57 -8.16 -5.45
N GLY A 116 -10.41 -8.68 -5.83
CA GLY A 116 -9.86 -9.89 -5.23
C GLY A 116 -8.44 -10.18 -5.66
N THR A 117 -7.91 -11.29 -5.16
CA THR A 117 -6.52 -11.70 -5.39
C THR A 117 -6.43 -12.67 -6.55
N VAL A 118 -5.51 -12.40 -7.48
CA VAL A 118 -5.27 -13.29 -8.61
C VAL A 118 -4.52 -14.53 -8.11
N ILE A 119 -5.09 -15.70 -8.39
CA ILE A 119 -4.53 -17.00 -7.96
C ILE A 119 -4.06 -17.86 -9.14
N GLN A 120 -4.41 -17.47 -10.37
CA GLN A 120 -3.93 -18.09 -11.59
C GLN A 120 -4.04 -17.11 -12.74
N LYS A 121 -3.00 -17.09 -13.58
CA LYS A 121 -2.93 -16.34 -14.82
C LYS A 121 -2.78 -17.33 -15.97
N LYS A 122 -3.51 -17.11 -17.06
CA LYS A 122 -3.41 -17.88 -18.30
C LYS A 122 -3.45 -16.91 -19.46
N GLU A 123 -2.67 -17.23 -20.49
CA GLU A 123 -2.61 -16.44 -21.70
C GLU A 123 -3.11 -17.26 -22.88
N LYS A 124 -3.97 -16.66 -23.70
CA LYS A 124 -4.38 -17.16 -25.02
C LYS A 124 -3.90 -16.20 -26.09
N SER A 125 -4.11 -16.51 -27.37
CA SER A 125 -3.70 -15.64 -28.48
C SER A 125 -4.35 -14.25 -28.43
N ASP A 126 -5.62 -14.17 -28.02
CA ASP A 126 -6.47 -12.96 -28.07
C ASP A 126 -6.74 -12.32 -26.69
N ARG A 127 -6.51 -13.05 -25.60
CA ARG A 127 -6.90 -12.63 -24.25
C ARG A 127 -6.00 -13.16 -23.14
N PHE A 128 -6.00 -12.46 -22.01
CA PHE A 128 -5.59 -12.97 -20.71
C PHE A 128 -6.80 -13.53 -19.97
N ILE A 129 -6.58 -14.58 -19.19
CA ILE A 129 -7.60 -15.21 -18.34
C ILE A 129 -7.06 -15.27 -16.92
N PHE A 130 -7.71 -14.55 -16.03
CA PHE A 130 -7.39 -14.51 -14.60
C PHE A 130 -8.40 -15.34 -13.83
N THR A 131 -7.91 -16.18 -12.92
CA THR A 131 -8.75 -16.72 -11.85
C THR A 131 -8.50 -15.91 -10.60
N ILE A 132 -9.56 -15.32 -10.06
CA ILE A 132 -9.49 -14.37 -8.94
C ILE A 132 -10.33 -14.89 -7.79
N GLN A 133 -9.71 -14.98 -6.61
CA GLN A 133 -10.39 -15.24 -5.35
C GLN A 133 -10.93 -13.92 -4.80
N SER A 134 -12.26 -13.80 -4.70
CA SER A 134 -12.93 -12.68 -4.03
C SER A 134 -13.84 -13.22 -2.93
N LYS A 135 -13.49 -12.91 -1.68
CA LYS A 135 -14.14 -13.48 -0.49
C LYS A 135 -14.07 -15.01 -0.50
N LYS A 136 -15.20 -15.71 -0.62
CA LYS A 136 -15.30 -17.18 -0.68
C LYS A 136 -15.58 -17.70 -2.09
N GLU A 137 -15.64 -16.83 -3.08
CA GLU A 137 -16.03 -17.15 -4.44
C GLU A 137 -14.83 -17.02 -5.38
N LEU A 138 -14.82 -17.85 -6.41
CA LEU A 138 -13.86 -17.76 -7.51
C LEU A 138 -14.53 -17.11 -8.71
N TYR A 139 -13.79 -16.21 -9.36
CA TYR A 139 -14.18 -15.60 -10.61
C TYR A 139 -13.18 -15.97 -11.69
N GLN A 140 -13.66 -16.22 -12.90
CA GLN A 140 -12.83 -16.15 -14.09
C GLN A 140 -13.07 -14.78 -14.74
N VAL A 141 -11.99 -14.09 -15.09
CA VAL A 141 -12.04 -12.81 -15.77
C VAL A 141 -11.19 -12.88 -17.03
N ASP A 142 -11.84 -12.73 -18.19
CA ASP A 142 -11.19 -12.70 -19.49
C ASP A 142 -11.01 -11.24 -19.93
N VAL A 143 -9.78 -10.88 -20.31
CA VAL A 143 -9.40 -9.53 -20.70
C VAL A 143 -8.73 -9.54 -22.07
N GLU A 144 -9.24 -8.76 -23.01
CA GLU A 144 -8.70 -8.66 -24.37
C GLU A 144 -7.27 -8.08 -24.37
N LYS A 145 -6.36 -8.65 -25.16
CA LYS A 145 -4.96 -8.20 -25.19
C LYS A 145 -4.76 -6.81 -25.80
N ASP A 146 -5.53 -6.47 -26.83
CA ASP A 146 -5.31 -5.24 -27.59
C ASP A 146 -5.90 -4.02 -26.90
N THR A 147 -7.03 -4.20 -26.20
CA THR A 147 -7.79 -3.07 -25.61
C THR A 147 -7.86 -3.11 -24.09
N PHE A 148 -7.41 -4.19 -23.46
CA PHE A 148 -7.53 -4.45 -22.01
C PHE A 148 -8.96 -4.38 -21.49
N LYS A 149 -9.96 -4.55 -22.36
CA LYS A 149 -11.36 -4.59 -21.95
C LYS A 149 -11.69 -5.96 -21.36
N VAL A 150 -12.41 -5.95 -20.25
CA VAL A 150 -13.03 -7.17 -19.70
C VAL A 150 -14.09 -7.65 -20.68
N ILE A 151 -13.86 -8.82 -21.27
CA ILE A 151 -14.81 -9.48 -22.16
C ILE A 151 -15.79 -10.31 -21.33
N GLU A 152 -15.31 -10.95 -20.27
CA GLU A 152 -16.10 -11.85 -19.43
C GLU A 152 -15.64 -11.76 -17.97
N ALA A 153 -16.58 -11.81 -17.03
CA ALA A 153 -16.30 -11.86 -15.61
C ALA A 153 -17.42 -12.64 -14.92
N GLU A 154 -17.20 -13.93 -14.68
CA GLU A 154 -18.22 -14.83 -14.17
C GLU A 154 -17.73 -15.68 -13.00
N LYS A 155 -18.69 -16.15 -12.20
CA LYS A 155 -18.41 -17.06 -11.09
C LYS A 155 -17.98 -18.42 -11.62
N LYS A 156 -16.82 -18.88 -11.18
CA LYS A 156 -16.25 -20.17 -11.56
C LYS A 156 -16.41 -21.17 -10.42
N LYS A 157 -16.79 -22.40 -10.75
CA LYS A 157 -16.72 -23.50 -9.78
C LYS A 157 -15.26 -23.89 -9.54
N PRO A 158 -14.80 -24.01 -8.29
CA PRO A 158 -13.42 -24.38 -8.00
C PRO A 158 -13.06 -25.75 -8.59
N THR A 159 -11.98 -25.81 -9.35
CA THR A 159 -11.36 -27.08 -9.76
C THR A 159 -10.67 -27.76 -8.57
N SER A 160 -10.32 -29.04 -8.68
CA SER A 160 -9.62 -29.74 -7.57
C SER A 160 -8.27 -29.11 -7.21
N LYS A 161 -7.59 -28.45 -8.15
CA LYS A 161 -6.34 -27.72 -7.90
C LYS A 161 -6.62 -26.42 -7.14
N GLU A 162 -7.66 -25.69 -7.54
CA GLU A 162 -8.06 -24.42 -6.89
C GLU A 162 -8.69 -24.62 -5.52
N LYS A 163 -9.37 -25.75 -5.27
CA LYS A 163 -9.86 -26.11 -3.92
C LYS A 163 -8.73 -26.25 -2.90
N LYS A 164 -7.50 -26.54 -3.35
CA LYS A 164 -6.32 -26.61 -2.50
C LYS A 164 -5.61 -25.26 -2.33
N LEU A 165 -5.93 -24.26 -3.16
CA LEU A 165 -5.43 -22.90 -3.04
C LEU A 165 -6.22 -22.19 -1.92
N THR A 166 -6.03 -22.66 -0.68
CA THR A 166 -6.31 -21.84 0.50
C THR A 166 -5.22 -20.79 0.64
N LYS A 167 -5.43 -19.80 1.51
CA LYS A 167 -4.33 -18.91 1.85
C LYS A 167 -3.16 -19.73 2.40
N ILE A 168 -1.94 -19.37 2.03
CA ILE A 168 -0.74 -19.87 2.70
C ILE A 168 -0.74 -19.38 4.15
N THR A 169 -0.01 -20.04 5.03
CA THR A 169 0.16 -19.57 6.41
C THR A 169 1.20 -18.46 6.48
N VAL A 170 1.19 -17.69 7.56
CA VAL A 170 2.21 -16.67 7.81
C VAL A 170 3.61 -17.30 7.88
N GLU A 171 3.73 -18.52 8.43
CA GLU A 171 4.99 -19.25 8.49
C GLU A 171 5.48 -19.69 7.10
N GLU A 172 4.57 -20.07 6.20
CA GLU A 172 4.92 -20.36 4.80
C GLU A 172 5.42 -19.11 4.08
N ALA A 173 4.75 -17.96 4.30
CA ALA A 173 5.19 -16.68 3.74
C ALA A 173 6.55 -16.26 4.28
N ILE A 174 6.78 -16.37 5.59
CA ILE A 174 8.07 -16.14 6.24
C ILE A 174 9.15 -17.02 5.61
N GLN A 175 8.90 -18.32 5.42
CA GLN A 175 9.88 -19.21 4.82
C GLN A 175 10.22 -18.82 3.39
N ILE A 176 9.24 -18.38 2.60
CA ILE A 176 9.45 -17.88 1.24
C ILE A 176 10.32 -16.63 1.27
N ALA A 177 9.98 -15.65 2.13
CA ALA A 177 10.69 -14.38 2.24
C ALA A 177 12.14 -14.57 2.72
N VAL A 178 12.36 -15.29 3.83
CA VAL A 178 13.70 -15.61 4.36
C VAL A 178 14.54 -16.36 3.34
N LYS A 179 13.92 -17.27 2.56
CA LYS A 179 14.64 -17.99 1.50
C LYS A 179 15.09 -17.07 0.37
N GLU A 180 14.31 -16.05 0.03
CA GLU A 180 14.62 -15.12 -1.06
C GLU A 180 15.70 -14.12 -0.65
N VAL A 181 15.56 -13.46 0.50
CA VAL A 181 16.42 -12.32 0.87
C VAL A 181 17.36 -12.60 2.05
N GLY A 182 17.16 -13.68 2.79
CA GLY A 182 17.88 -13.98 4.03
C GLY A 182 17.33 -13.21 5.24
N GLY A 183 18.16 -13.06 6.28
CA GLY A 183 17.83 -12.26 7.46
C GLY A 183 17.06 -12.99 8.57
N THR A 184 16.66 -12.22 9.58
CA THR A 184 15.78 -12.65 10.68
C THR A 184 14.46 -11.91 10.60
N VAL A 185 13.35 -12.61 10.78
CA VAL A 185 12.01 -12.00 10.76
C VAL A 185 11.86 -11.06 11.95
N ASP A 186 11.45 -9.84 11.68
CA ASP A 186 10.97 -8.90 12.69
C ASP A 186 9.45 -8.99 12.83
N ASP A 187 8.71 -8.76 11.73
CA ASP A 187 7.25 -8.88 11.69
C ASP A 187 6.73 -9.56 10.40
N ALA A 188 5.49 -10.03 10.45
CA ALA A 188 4.80 -10.60 9.30
C ALA A 188 3.28 -10.44 9.40
N ASP A 189 2.72 -9.56 8.57
CA ASP A 189 1.30 -9.20 8.59
C ASP A 189 0.58 -9.47 7.27
N LEU A 190 -0.74 -9.61 7.32
CA LEU A 190 -1.58 -9.85 6.14
C LEU A 190 -2.19 -8.55 5.66
N GLU A 191 -1.75 -8.09 4.49
CA GLU A 191 -2.08 -6.77 3.96
C GLU A 191 -2.72 -6.82 2.56
N THR A 192 -3.22 -5.67 2.12
CA THR A 192 -3.73 -5.49 0.75
C THR A 192 -2.80 -4.64 -0.10
N PHE A 193 -2.20 -5.25 -1.11
CA PHE A 193 -1.29 -4.60 -2.04
C PHE A 193 -1.86 -4.61 -3.47
N SER A 194 -2.11 -3.43 -4.05
CA SER A 194 -2.70 -3.29 -5.39
C SER A 194 -3.99 -4.13 -5.60
N GLY A 195 -4.82 -4.23 -4.55
CA GLY A 195 -6.05 -5.03 -4.54
C GLY A 195 -5.85 -6.54 -4.36
N MET A 196 -4.60 -7.00 -4.30
CA MET A 196 -4.21 -8.37 -3.98
C MET A 196 -4.00 -8.50 -2.48
N LEU A 197 -4.32 -9.68 -1.93
CA LEU A 197 -4.02 -10.00 -0.55
C LEU A 197 -2.61 -10.60 -0.50
N VAL A 198 -1.74 -9.99 0.29
CA VAL A 198 -0.33 -10.37 0.43
C VAL A 198 0.03 -10.53 1.89
N PHE A 199 1.05 -11.32 2.19
CA PHE A 199 1.78 -11.21 3.44
C PHE A 199 2.92 -10.22 3.23
N GLU A 200 3.02 -9.23 4.09
CA GLU A 200 4.14 -8.30 4.18
C GLU A 200 5.08 -8.84 5.27
N VAL A 201 6.29 -9.25 4.88
CA VAL A 201 7.27 -9.86 5.80
C VAL A 201 8.47 -8.93 5.91
N GLU A 202 8.72 -8.44 7.11
CA GLU A 202 9.85 -7.56 7.43
C GLU A 202 11.03 -8.40 7.99
N LEU A 203 12.22 -8.16 7.44
CA LEU A 203 13.42 -8.96 7.67
C LEU A 203 14.63 -8.07 7.97
N ASP A 204 15.22 -8.26 9.15
CA ASP A 204 16.53 -7.70 9.50
C ASP A 204 17.64 -8.44 8.76
N LEU A 205 18.37 -7.73 7.90
CA LEU A 205 19.50 -8.28 7.16
C LEU A 205 20.81 -8.18 7.96
N PRO A 206 21.78 -9.08 7.73
CA PRO A 206 23.07 -9.06 8.46
C PRO A 206 23.91 -7.79 8.26
N ASP A 207 23.65 -7.03 7.21
CA ASP A 207 24.33 -5.75 6.92
C ASP A 207 23.67 -4.55 7.62
N GLY A 208 22.64 -4.79 8.43
CA GLY A 208 21.92 -3.78 9.21
C GLY A 208 20.80 -3.08 8.43
N ARG A 209 20.49 -3.52 7.20
CA ARG A 209 19.32 -3.05 6.45
C ARG A 209 18.08 -3.87 6.82
N GLU A 210 16.91 -3.27 6.66
CA GLU A 210 15.63 -3.98 6.72
C GLU A 210 15.16 -4.30 5.30
N ALA A 211 14.54 -5.46 5.11
CA ALA A 211 13.91 -5.85 3.85
C ALA A 211 12.44 -6.18 4.08
N GLU A 212 11.56 -5.57 3.28
CA GLU A 212 10.13 -5.87 3.25
C GLU A 212 9.86 -6.73 2.02
N VAL A 213 9.24 -7.90 2.21
CA VAL A 213 8.91 -8.84 1.13
C VAL A 213 7.41 -9.04 1.06
N LEU A 214 6.80 -8.69 -0.06
CA LEU A 214 5.37 -8.87 -0.32
C LEU A 214 5.13 -10.23 -0.99
N VAL A 215 4.51 -11.17 -0.28
CA VAL A 215 4.25 -12.54 -0.74
C VAL A 215 2.75 -12.74 -1.00
N ASN A 216 2.36 -13.14 -2.20
CA ASN A 216 0.96 -13.41 -2.56
C ASN A 216 0.34 -14.44 -1.61
N ALA A 217 -0.74 -14.06 -0.92
CA ALA A 217 -1.32 -14.86 0.15
C ALA A 217 -1.95 -16.18 -0.31
N TYR A 218 -2.15 -16.40 -1.62
CA TYR A 218 -2.73 -17.63 -2.17
C TYR A 218 -1.75 -18.45 -3.00
N THR A 219 -0.79 -17.81 -3.67
CA THR A 219 0.15 -18.51 -4.56
C THR A 219 1.54 -18.68 -3.96
N GLY A 220 1.92 -17.83 -3.00
CA GLY A 220 3.29 -17.75 -2.49
C GLY A 220 4.27 -17.06 -3.43
N ASP A 221 3.79 -16.45 -4.53
CA ASP A 221 4.64 -15.68 -5.44
C ASP A 221 5.08 -14.37 -4.79
N ILE A 222 6.32 -13.96 -5.03
CA ILE A 222 6.83 -12.67 -4.54
C ILE A 222 6.34 -11.56 -5.47
N GLU A 223 5.54 -10.66 -4.90
CA GLU A 223 4.96 -9.52 -5.62
C GLU A 223 5.84 -8.28 -5.53
N GLY A 224 6.67 -8.14 -4.49
CA GLY A 224 7.59 -7.01 -4.37
C GLY A 224 8.63 -7.24 -3.28
N ILE A 225 9.76 -6.55 -3.41
CA ILE A 225 10.82 -6.52 -2.40
C ILE A 225 11.30 -5.08 -2.27
N THR A 226 11.33 -4.58 -1.04
CA THR A 226 11.90 -3.29 -0.67
C THR A 226 13.07 -3.46 0.28
N TYR A 227 14.03 -2.54 0.20
CA TYR A 227 15.15 -2.47 1.14
C TYR A 227 15.17 -1.08 1.76
N GLU A 228 15.22 -1.04 3.09
CA GLU A 228 15.31 0.17 3.91
C GLU A 228 16.69 0.23 4.59
N ASN A 229 17.17 1.45 4.88
CA ASN A 229 18.46 1.71 5.53
C ASN A 229 18.26 2.38 6.88
#